data_AF-A0A9D1Y973-F1
#
_entry.id   AF-A0A9D1Y973-F1
#
_cell.length_a   1.000
_cell.length_b   1.000
_cell.length_c   1.000
_cell.angle_alpha   90.00
_cell.angle_beta   90.00
_cell.angle_gamma   90.00
#
_symmetry.space_group_name_H-M   'P 1'
#
loop_
_entity.id
_entity.type
_entity.pdbx_description
1 polymer ?
#
loop_
_entity_poly.entity_id
_entity_poly.type
_entity_poly.pdbx_seq_one_letter_code
_entity_poly.pdbx_strand_id
1 'polypeptide(L)'
;MSYSFDHVRLEKGMYHETGRSFTQVLEREDPSECYKGTPLEGLDAYQRQLKRFDIKVKGAGSDVVDKFFATSQSAVLFPEYISRSVRQGMEEENLLPYITAAITRFDGMDYRSIASVPEAEQKELRHVAEGASIPETQVRSQNNLVKLHKRGRMLVAPYEAIRYQKLDLFSVTLRQIGAHINRMHLEDAIDVLVKGDGNDNPAEEFTVGTTPIGGSAGTLTYDDLVDFWAQFDPYEMNTLLVSGDVMRQMLKMTELQNPLTGLNFQGTGTLDTPLGAKLLRTSALEAGTLIGLDRRYALEMVQGSDVLVEYDKLIDRQLERAAITSISGFAKLFVPAGKVLRLGA
;
A
#
# COMPACT_ATOMS: atom_id res chain seq x y z
N MET A 1 -22.30 36.41 2.47
CA MET A 1 -21.54 35.92 1.31
C MET A 1 -22.05 34.53 1.02
N SER A 2 -22.72 34.34 -0.12
CA SER A 2 -23.18 33.01 -0.53
C SER A 2 -21.98 32.27 -1.08
N TYR A 3 -21.48 31.28 -0.37
CA TYR A 3 -20.38 30.46 -0.83
C TYR A 3 -20.90 29.41 -1.84
N SER A 4 -20.04 28.96 -2.77
CA SER A 4 -20.46 28.01 -3.83
C SER A 4 -20.96 26.69 -3.24
N PHE A 5 -20.38 26.23 -2.12
CA PHE A 5 -20.72 24.96 -1.48
C PHE A 5 -22.19 24.86 -1.04
N ASP A 6 -22.85 25.99 -0.74
CA ASP A 6 -24.26 26.05 -0.30
C ASP A 6 -25.26 25.71 -1.43
N HIS A 7 -24.84 25.78 -2.70
CA HIS A 7 -25.70 25.59 -3.87
C HIS A 7 -25.37 24.34 -4.69
N VAL A 8 -24.32 23.61 -4.33
CA VAL A 8 -23.95 22.37 -5.02
C VAL A 8 -25.07 21.34 -4.87
N ARG A 9 -25.56 20.82 -5.99
CA ARG A 9 -26.61 19.80 -6.02
C ARG A 9 -25.97 18.42 -6.02
N LEU A 10 -26.06 17.71 -4.89
CA LEU A 10 -25.49 16.37 -4.75
C LEU A 10 -26.39 15.31 -5.41
N GLU A 11 -25.84 14.53 -6.33
CA GLU A 11 -26.55 13.48 -7.05
C GLU A 11 -25.74 12.20 -7.15
N LYS A 12 -26.42 11.05 -7.19
CA LYS A 12 -25.77 9.74 -7.35
C LYS A 12 -24.96 9.62 -8.65
N GLY A 13 -25.35 10.37 -9.69
CA GLY A 13 -24.64 10.41 -10.97
C GLY A 13 -23.17 10.86 -10.86
N MET A 14 -22.82 11.60 -9.81
CA MET A 14 -21.44 12.06 -9.55
C MET A 14 -20.46 10.90 -9.30
N TYR A 15 -20.93 9.71 -8.90
CA TYR A 15 -20.09 8.52 -8.74
C TYR A 15 -19.80 7.80 -10.06
N HIS A 16 -20.52 8.13 -11.13
CA HIS A 16 -20.40 7.49 -12.45
C HIS A 16 -19.67 8.37 -13.47
N GLU A 17 -19.11 9.51 -13.05
CA GLU A 17 -18.26 10.31 -13.93
C GLU A 17 -16.96 9.54 -14.25
N THR A 18 -16.80 9.17 -15.51
CA THR A 18 -15.67 8.37 -15.99
C THR A 18 -14.33 9.02 -15.65
N GLY A 19 -13.44 8.25 -15.00
CA GLY A 19 -12.07 8.66 -14.70
C GLY A 19 -11.94 9.68 -13.56
N ARG A 20 -13.01 9.95 -12.79
CA ARG A 20 -12.99 10.89 -11.66
C ARG A 20 -13.61 10.28 -10.41
N SER A 21 -12.95 10.48 -9.27
CA SER A 21 -13.53 10.18 -7.97
C SER A 21 -14.60 11.20 -7.60
N PHE A 22 -15.54 10.82 -6.74
CA PHE A 22 -16.60 11.72 -6.26
C PHE A 22 -16.03 13.02 -5.68
N THR A 23 -14.94 12.95 -4.91
CA THR A 23 -14.26 14.14 -4.39
C THR A 23 -13.70 15.03 -5.50
N GLN A 24 -13.14 14.48 -6.58
CA GLN A 24 -12.65 15.27 -7.72
C GLN A 24 -13.79 15.95 -8.50
N VAL A 25 -14.95 15.29 -8.58
CA VAL A 25 -16.16 15.90 -9.15
C VAL A 25 -16.63 17.06 -8.26
N LEU A 26 -16.69 16.86 -6.94
CA LEU A 26 -17.03 17.93 -6.00
C LEU A 26 -16.05 19.10 -6.05
N GLU A 27 -14.76 18.83 -6.17
CA GLU A 27 -13.71 19.86 -6.27
C GLU A 27 -13.82 20.68 -7.56
N ARG A 28 -14.38 20.11 -8.64
CA ARG A 28 -14.69 20.87 -9.86
C ARG A 28 -15.87 21.82 -9.65
N GLU A 29 -16.93 21.36 -9.00
CA GLU A 29 -18.15 22.15 -8.76
C GLU A 29 -17.95 23.18 -7.65
N ASP A 30 -17.09 22.88 -6.69
CA ASP A 30 -16.75 23.73 -5.55
C ASP A 30 -15.24 23.78 -5.31
N PRO A 31 -14.49 24.60 -6.08
CA PRO A 31 -13.03 24.66 -5.99
C PRO A 31 -12.53 25.21 -4.66
N SER A 32 -11.55 24.53 -4.04
CA SER A 32 -10.97 24.95 -2.75
C SER A 32 -10.19 26.26 -2.84
N GLU A 33 -9.72 26.65 -4.02
CA GLU A 33 -9.03 27.93 -4.22
C GLU A 33 -9.92 29.14 -3.89
N CYS A 34 -11.24 29.01 -4.05
CA CYS A 34 -12.21 30.06 -3.75
C CYS A 34 -12.37 30.34 -2.24
N TYR A 35 -11.76 29.52 -1.38
CA TYR A 35 -11.89 29.59 0.07
C TYR A 35 -10.62 30.04 0.79
N LYS A 36 -9.55 30.40 0.07
CA LYS A 36 -8.32 30.97 0.66
C LYS A 36 -8.65 32.25 1.44
N GLY A 37 -8.16 32.38 2.67
CA GLY A 37 -8.44 33.50 3.57
C GLY A 37 -9.83 33.47 4.23
N THR A 38 -10.60 32.38 4.06
CA THR A 38 -11.91 32.22 4.71
C THR A 38 -11.82 31.25 5.92
N PRO A 39 -12.81 31.23 6.83
CA PRO A 39 -12.88 30.22 7.90
C PRO A 39 -13.03 28.78 7.41
N LEU A 40 -13.20 28.56 6.10
CA LEU A 40 -13.30 27.26 5.45
C LEU A 40 -12.01 26.88 4.69
N GLU A 41 -10.96 27.70 4.81
CA GLU A 41 -9.64 27.38 4.31
C GLU A 41 -9.11 26.10 4.97
N GLY A 42 -8.53 25.20 4.16
CA GLY A 42 -8.01 23.91 4.61
C GLY A 42 -9.04 22.77 4.67
N LEU A 43 -10.32 23.03 4.43
CA LEU A 43 -11.34 21.99 4.23
C LEU A 43 -11.43 21.63 2.74
N ASP A 44 -11.51 20.34 2.43
CA ASP A 44 -11.79 19.88 1.06
C ASP A 44 -13.28 20.03 0.70
N ALA A 45 -13.62 19.93 -0.59
CA ALA A 45 -15.01 20.09 -1.06
C ALA A 45 -15.99 19.14 -0.34
N TYR A 46 -15.56 17.91 -0.02
CA TYR A 46 -16.39 16.94 0.69
C TYR A 46 -16.66 17.34 2.16
N GLN A 47 -15.63 17.79 2.89
CA GLN A 47 -15.73 18.27 4.26
C GLN A 47 -16.59 19.54 4.34
N ARG A 48 -16.53 20.41 3.33
CA ARG A 48 -17.46 21.55 3.21
C ARG A 48 -18.91 21.07 3.10
N GLN A 49 -19.18 20.03 2.30
CA GLN A 49 -20.53 19.44 2.24
C GLN A 49 -20.95 18.78 3.58
N LEU A 50 -20.04 18.10 4.29
CA LEU A 50 -20.35 17.59 5.64
C LEU A 50 -20.73 18.72 6.60
N LYS A 51 -20.02 19.85 6.53
CA LYS A 51 -20.30 21.03 7.35
C LYS A 51 -21.64 21.68 6.99
N ARG A 52 -22.01 21.72 5.70
CA ARG A 52 -23.31 22.21 5.21
C ARG A 52 -24.48 21.44 5.82
N PHE A 53 -24.36 20.13 5.94
CA PHE A 53 -25.39 19.26 6.53
C PHE A 53 -25.24 19.05 8.05
N ASP A 54 -24.29 19.74 8.70
CA ASP A 54 -23.95 19.60 10.12
C ASP A 54 -23.71 18.13 10.52
N ILE A 55 -22.91 17.41 9.72
CA ILE A 55 -22.56 16.01 9.97
C ILE A 55 -21.17 15.93 10.62
N LYS A 56 -21.12 15.48 11.87
CA LYS A 56 -19.88 15.35 12.66
C LYS A 56 -19.41 13.91 12.68
N VAL A 57 -18.37 13.63 11.90
CA VAL A 57 -17.85 12.28 11.68
C VAL A 57 -16.87 11.78 12.74
N LYS A 58 -16.25 12.68 13.54
CA LYS A 58 -15.22 12.33 14.54
C LYS A 58 -15.40 13.14 15.83
N GLY A 59 -14.99 12.59 16.97
CA GLY A 59 -14.94 13.27 18.27
C GLY A 59 -16.12 12.96 19.20
N ALA A 60 -16.11 13.58 20.39
CA ALA A 60 -17.09 13.34 21.45
C ALA A 60 -18.54 13.68 21.03
N GLY A 61 -18.69 14.67 20.14
CA GLY A 61 -19.96 15.06 19.51
C GLY A 61 -20.20 14.40 18.16
N SER A 62 -19.65 13.20 17.91
CA SER A 62 -19.91 12.46 16.67
C SER A 62 -21.39 12.07 16.55
N ASP A 63 -21.93 12.28 15.35
CA ASP A 63 -23.31 11.95 15.03
C ASP A 63 -23.48 10.45 14.80
N VAL A 64 -24.73 10.02 14.76
CA VAL A 64 -25.12 8.67 14.32
C VAL A 64 -25.16 8.60 12.80
N VAL A 65 -25.01 7.40 12.25
CA VAL A 65 -25.08 7.17 10.79
C VAL A 65 -26.39 7.69 10.18
N ASP A 66 -27.50 7.62 10.92
CA ASP A 66 -28.81 8.12 10.48
C ASP A 66 -28.80 9.59 10.02
N LYS A 67 -27.87 10.41 10.54
CA LYS A 67 -27.70 11.82 10.13
C LYS A 67 -27.40 11.95 8.63
N PHE A 68 -26.68 11.01 8.02
CA PHE A 68 -26.46 10.99 6.56
C PHE A 68 -27.76 10.80 5.79
N PHE A 69 -28.75 10.12 6.36
CA PHE A 69 -30.01 9.79 5.70
C PHE A 69 -31.16 10.75 6.04
N ALA A 70 -30.87 11.86 6.74
CA ALA A 70 -31.84 12.90 7.05
C ALA A 70 -32.40 13.59 5.78
N THR A 71 -31.58 13.73 4.74
CA THR A 71 -32.00 14.29 3.44
C THR A 71 -31.53 13.42 2.27
N SER A 72 -32.19 13.54 1.12
CA SER A 72 -31.79 12.83 -0.10
C SER A 72 -30.41 13.27 -0.62
N GLN A 73 -30.03 14.54 -0.40
CA GLN A 73 -28.73 15.07 -0.81
C GLN A 73 -27.60 14.63 0.11
N SER A 74 -27.81 14.61 1.43
CA SER A 74 -26.81 14.13 2.38
C SER A 74 -26.52 12.64 2.24
N ALA A 75 -27.51 11.84 1.82
CA ALA A 75 -27.35 10.39 1.63
C ALA A 75 -26.34 10.06 0.52
N VAL A 76 -26.13 10.97 -0.44
CA VAL A 76 -25.12 10.83 -1.49
C VAL A 76 -23.70 10.88 -0.94
N LEU A 77 -23.47 11.49 0.23
CA LEU A 77 -22.14 11.58 0.85
C LEU A 77 -21.71 10.29 1.55
N PHE A 78 -22.66 9.40 1.89
CA PHE A 78 -22.36 8.22 2.72
C PHE A 78 -21.42 7.19 2.07
N PRO A 79 -21.54 6.83 0.77
CA PRO A 79 -20.57 5.94 0.13
C PRO A 79 -19.15 6.52 0.13
N GLU A 80 -18.98 7.81 -0.14
CA GLU A 80 -17.67 8.49 -0.06
C GLU A 80 -17.11 8.49 1.36
N TYR A 81 -17.96 8.67 2.39
CA TYR A 81 -17.54 8.52 3.79
C TYR A 81 -16.92 7.14 4.06
N ILE A 82 -17.55 6.08 3.54
CA ILE A 82 -17.04 4.71 3.66
C ILE A 82 -15.70 4.58 2.94
N SER A 83 -15.62 4.98 1.66
CA SER A 83 -14.39 4.95 0.86
C SER A 83 -13.23 5.65 1.56
N ARG A 84 -13.47 6.84 2.12
CA ARG A 84 -12.45 7.62 2.83
C ARG A 84 -12.01 6.96 4.13
N SER A 85 -12.93 6.41 4.90
CA SER A 85 -12.61 5.72 6.16
C SER A 85 -11.80 4.45 5.91
N VAL A 86 -12.13 3.70 4.85
CA VAL A 86 -11.37 2.53 4.41
C VAL A 86 -9.99 2.95 3.91
N ARG A 87 -9.89 3.97 3.05
CA ARG A 87 -8.61 4.48 2.54
C ARG A 87 -7.70 4.93 3.68
N GLN A 88 -8.25 5.63 4.66
CA GLN A 88 -7.49 6.02 5.85
C GLN A 88 -6.92 4.78 6.57
N GLY A 89 -7.71 3.71 6.73
CA GLY A 89 -7.23 2.46 7.33
C GLY A 89 -6.18 1.73 6.48
N MET A 90 -6.26 1.85 5.15
CA MET A 90 -5.22 1.32 4.24
C MET A 90 -3.90 2.10 4.38
N GLU A 91 -3.96 3.42 4.53
CA GLU A 91 -2.80 4.31 4.66
C GLU A 91 -2.10 4.18 6.02
N GLU A 92 -2.84 3.97 7.12
CA GLU A 92 -2.30 3.86 8.49
C GLU A 92 -1.29 2.71 8.65
N GLU A 93 -1.47 1.59 7.93
CA GLU A 93 -0.56 0.43 7.95
C GLU A 93 0.15 0.19 6.60
N ASN A 94 0.39 1.25 5.81
CA ASN A 94 0.91 1.06 4.45
C ASN A 94 2.43 0.86 4.36
N LEU A 95 2.83 -0.39 4.14
CA LEU A 95 4.22 -0.76 3.86
C LEU A 95 4.57 -0.79 2.36
N LEU A 96 3.58 -0.81 1.47
CA LEU A 96 3.79 -0.93 0.01
C LEU A 96 4.73 0.14 -0.57
N PRO A 97 4.62 1.44 -0.20
CA PRO A 97 5.50 2.49 -0.73
C PRO A 97 6.99 2.29 -0.40
N TYR A 98 7.30 1.48 0.61
CA TYR A 98 8.67 1.18 0.98
C TYR A 98 9.24 -0.04 0.25
N ILE A 99 8.41 -0.80 -0.47
CA ILE A 99 8.84 -2.00 -1.21
C ILE A 99 8.68 -1.85 -2.73
N THR A 100 7.81 -0.95 -3.19
CA THR A 100 7.55 -0.70 -4.62
C THR A 100 8.38 0.47 -5.16
N ALA A 101 8.95 0.29 -6.35
CA ALA A 101 9.68 1.29 -7.10
C ALA A 101 8.74 2.27 -7.83
N ALA A 102 7.70 1.74 -8.47
CA ALA A 102 6.76 2.49 -9.27
C ALA A 102 5.33 2.00 -9.05
N ILE A 103 4.38 2.93 -9.15
CA ILE A 103 2.95 2.65 -9.12
C ILE A 103 2.39 3.04 -10.48
N THR A 104 1.91 2.05 -11.24
CA THR A 104 1.30 2.25 -12.56
C THR A 104 -0.22 2.12 -12.42
N ARG A 105 -0.95 3.19 -12.77
CA ARG A 105 -2.41 3.15 -12.86
C ARG A 105 -2.81 2.59 -14.21
N PHE A 106 -3.69 1.60 -14.21
CA PHE A 106 -4.04 0.87 -15.43
C PHE A 106 -5.55 0.64 -15.55
N ASP A 107 -6.15 1.25 -16.56
CA ASP A 107 -7.58 1.12 -16.89
C ASP A 107 -7.79 0.21 -18.10
N GLY A 108 -7.34 -1.04 -18.02
CA GLY A 108 -7.48 -2.03 -19.09
C GLY A 108 -7.60 -3.47 -18.58
N MET A 109 -7.75 -4.41 -19.51
CA MET A 109 -7.86 -5.84 -19.17
C MET A 109 -6.50 -6.50 -18.96
N ASP A 110 -5.50 -6.09 -19.74
CA ASP A 110 -4.23 -6.81 -19.87
C ASP A 110 -3.05 -5.84 -19.69
N TYR A 111 -2.32 -5.96 -18.56
CA TYR A 111 -1.10 -5.19 -18.32
C TYR A 111 0.14 -6.06 -18.46
N ARG A 112 1.14 -5.55 -19.19
CA ARG A 112 2.47 -6.16 -19.30
C ARG A 112 3.51 -5.17 -18.80
N SER A 113 4.27 -5.59 -17.78
CA SER A 113 5.39 -4.80 -17.30
C SER A 113 6.51 -4.77 -18.33
N ILE A 114 7.41 -3.81 -18.17
CA ILE A 114 8.65 -3.72 -18.94
C ILE A 114 9.76 -4.43 -18.16
N ALA A 115 10.54 -5.25 -18.85
CA ALA A 115 11.78 -5.79 -18.32
C ALA A 115 12.93 -5.31 -19.20
N SER A 116 13.93 -4.72 -18.56
CA SER A 116 15.23 -4.54 -19.17
C SER A 116 16.16 -5.52 -18.47
N VAL A 117 16.40 -6.68 -19.09
CA VAL A 117 17.47 -7.58 -18.66
C VAL A 117 18.56 -7.48 -19.74
N PRO A 118 19.43 -6.46 -19.69
CA PRO A 118 20.59 -6.44 -20.56
C PRO A 118 21.46 -7.67 -20.24
N GLU A 119 21.93 -8.35 -21.27
CA GLU A 119 22.92 -9.42 -21.13
C GLU A 119 24.18 -8.86 -20.45
N ALA A 120 24.95 -9.70 -19.75
CA ALA A 120 26.10 -9.24 -18.96
C ALA A 120 27.10 -8.40 -19.79
N GLU A 121 27.28 -8.74 -21.07
CA GLU A 121 28.12 -7.99 -22.01
C GLU A 121 27.54 -6.62 -22.42
N GLN A 122 26.21 -6.45 -22.37
CA GLN A 122 25.51 -5.20 -22.69
C GLN A 122 25.41 -4.25 -21.49
N LYS A 123 25.61 -4.75 -20.27
CA LYS A 123 25.72 -3.93 -19.04
C LYS A 123 27.06 -3.22 -18.93
N GLU A 124 28.12 -3.75 -19.53
CA GLU A 124 29.44 -3.15 -19.48
C GLU A 124 29.47 -1.85 -20.31
N LEU A 125 29.61 -0.72 -19.63
CA LEU A 125 29.90 0.57 -20.25
C LEU A 125 31.33 0.55 -20.80
N ARG A 126 31.48 0.05 -22.03
CA ARG A 126 32.78 0.00 -22.72
C ARG A 126 33.20 1.41 -23.13
N HIS A 127 34.50 1.71 -23.03
CA HIS A 127 35.07 2.93 -23.61
C HIS A 127 34.95 2.87 -25.13
N VAL A 128 34.06 3.70 -25.70
CA VAL A 128 33.78 3.71 -27.15
C VAL A 128 34.75 4.67 -27.82
N ALA A 129 35.63 4.14 -28.69
CA ALA A 129 36.47 4.96 -29.55
C ALA A 129 35.64 5.68 -30.63
N GLU A 130 36.13 6.80 -31.15
CA GLU A 130 35.46 7.55 -32.22
C GLU A 130 35.18 6.64 -33.44
N GLY A 131 33.90 6.44 -33.78
CA GLY A 131 33.45 5.55 -34.86
C GLY A 131 33.05 4.12 -34.47
N ALA A 132 33.22 3.72 -33.20
CA ALA A 132 32.76 2.42 -32.71
C ALA A 132 31.27 2.44 -32.31
N SER A 133 30.59 1.30 -32.47
CA SER A 133 29.17 1.15 -32.07
C SER A 133 29.03 1.19 -30.55
N ILE A 134 28.14 2.06 -30.07
CA ILE A 134 27.79 2.17 -28.65
C ILE A 134 26.95 0.92 -28.26
N PRO A 135 27.22 0.26 -27.12
CA PRO A 135 26.39 -0.84 -26.64
C PRO A 135 24.93 -0.38 -26.46
N GLU A 136 24.00 -1.11 -27.06
CA GLU A 136 22.57 -0.84 -26.92
C GLU A 136 21.96 -1.65 -25.77
N THR A 137 21.08 -1.03 -24.99
CA THR A 137 20.23 -1.72 -24.00
C THR A 137 18.83 -1.82 -24.58
N GLN A 138 18.37 -3.04 -24.87
CA GLN A 138 17.01 -3.25 -25.39
C GLN A 138 16.01 -3.40 -24.24
N VAL A 139 15.05 -2.49 -24.15
CA VAL A 139 13.91 -2.61 -23.25
C VAL A 139 12.80 -3.37 -23.98
N ARG A 140 12.36 -4.50 -23.43
CA ARG A 140 11.29 -5.32 -24.00
C ARG A 140 10.13 -5.41 -23.02
N SER A 141 8.90 -5.53 -23.55
CA SER A 141 7.75 -5.89 -22.73
C SER A 141 7.89 -7.35 -22.31
N GLN A 142 7.52 -7.67 -21.07
CA GLN A 142 7.52 -9.05 -20.58
C GLN A 142 6.50 -9.90 -21.36
N ASN A 143 6.79 -11.21 -21.46
CA ASN A 143 5.92 -12.15 -22.16
C ASN A 143 4.66 -12.47 -21.36
N ASN A 144 4.77 -12.59 -20.03
CA ASN A 144 3.64 -12.94 -19.18
C ASN A 144 2.86 -11.70 -18.72
N LEU A 145 1.55 -11.90 -18.54
CA LEU A 145 0.64 -10.87 -18.08
C LEU A 145 0.78 -10.69 -16.56
N VAL A 146 0.79 -9.44 -16.10
CA VAL A 146 0.65 -9.16 -14.67
C VAL A 146 -0.78 -9.51 -14.25
N LYS A 147 -0.91 -10.49 -13.35
CA LYS A 147 -2.21 -10.90 -12.83
C LYS A 147 -2.71 -9.87 -11.83
N LEU A 148 -3.84 -9.24 -12.15
CA LEU A 148 -4.54 -8.36 -11.23
C LEU A 148 -5.47 -9.18 -10.35
N HIS A 149 -5.34 -9.02 -9.03
CA HIS A 149 -6.18 -9.67 -8.04
C HIS A 149 -7.19 -8.68 -7.47
N LYS A 150 -8.47 -9.05 -7.52
CA LYS A 150 -9.54 -8.29 -6.87
C LYS A 150 -9.64 -8.72 -5.41
N ARG A 151 -9.22 -7.85 -4.50
CA ARG A 151 -9.33 -8.03 -3.04
C ARG A 151 -10.48 -7.19 -2.52
N GLY A 152 -11.27 -7.73 -1.61
CA GLY A 152 -12.39 -6.98 -1.06
C GLY A 152 -13.14 -7.71 0.03
N ARG A 153 -14.02 -6.97 0.70
CA ARG A 153 -14.86 -7.48 1.78
C ARG A 153 -16.25 -6.87 1.66
N MET A 154 -17.26 -7.71 1.78
CA MET A 154 -18.65 -7.26 1.85
C MET A 154 -19.02 -7.00 3.31
N LEU A 155 -19.40 -5.77 3.62
CA LEU A 155 -20.04 -5.43 4.87
C LEU A 155 -21.53 -5.69 4.73
N VAL A 156 -22.06 -6.57 5.58
CA VAL A 156 -23.49 -6.89 5.65
C VAL A 156 -23.95 -6.62 7.06
N ALA A 157 -24.89 -5.71 7.22
CA ALA A 157 -25.56 -5.56 8.50
C ALA A 157 -27.02 -5.13 8.33
N PRO A 158 -27.87 -5.42 9.34
CA PRO A 158 -29.22 -4.91 9.41
C PRO A 158 -29.24 -3.38 9.41
N TYR A 159 -30.25 -2.82 8.75
CA TYR A 159 -30.47 -1.39 8.63
C TYR A 159 -30.40 -0.65 9.97
N GLU A 160 -31.10 -1.19 10.96
CA GLU A 160 -31.21 -0.63 12.30
C GLU A 160 -29.88 -0.73 13.07
N ALA A 161 -29.08 -1.76 12.79
CA ALA A 161 -27.82 -2.01 13.49
C ALA A 161 -26.73 -1.02 13.10
N ILE A 162 -26.78 -0.44 11.89
CA ILE A 162 -25.81 0.58 11.44
C ILE A 162 -26.32 1.99 11.75
N ARG A 163 -27.60 2.29 11.48
CA ARG A 163 -28.15 3.65 11.57
C ARG A 163 -27.94 4.32 12.91
N TYR A 164 -28.11 3.60 14.00
CA TYR A 164 -28.02 4.14 15.36
C TYR A 164 -26.61 4.06 15.96
N GLN A 165 -25.63 3.56 15.20
CA GLN A 165 -24.24 3.57 15.65
C GLN A 165 -23.62 4.94 15.46
N LYS A 166 -22.74 5.31 16.39
CA LYS A 166 -21.91 6.50 16.23
C LYS A 166 -20.97 6.31 15.05
N LEU A 167 -20.84 7.36 14.24
CA LEU A 167 -19.95 7.40 13.09
C LEU A 167 -18.50 7.10 13.49
N ASP A 168 -18.07 7.52 14.67
CA ASP A 168 -16.70 7.28 15.13
C ASP A 168 -16.41 5.78 15.36
N LEU A 169 -17.34 5.05 15.98
CA LEU A 169 -17.21 3.59 16.17
C LEU A 169 -17.28 2.86 14.83
N PHE A 170 -18.20 3.29 13.97
CA PHE A 170 -18.34 2.70 12.64
C PHE A 170 -17.08 2.92 11.80
N SER A 171 -16.48 4.12 11.86
CA SER A 171 -15.18 4.45 11.24
C SER A 171 -14.07 3.49 11.66
N VAL A 172 -13.99 3.08 12.94
CA VAL A 172 -12.98 2.13 13.40
C VAL A 172 -13.10 0.79 12.66
N THR A 173 -14.33 0.27 12.51
CA THR A 173 -14.55 -0.98 11.78
C THR A 173 -14.19 -0.87 10.30
N LEU A 174 -14.47 0.28 9.68
CA LEU A 174 -14.12 0.55 8.29
C LEU A 174 -12.61 0.68 8.09
N ARG A 175 -11.91 1.34 9.02
CA ARG A 175 -10.43 1.41 9.00
C ARG A 175 -9.82 0.03 9.16
N GLN A 176 -10.37 -0.82 10.03
CA GLN A 176 -9.92 -2.19 10.17
C GLN A 176 -10.10 -2.99 8.87
N ILE A 177 -11.21 -2.80 8.15
CA ILE A 177 -11.40 -3.42 6.83
C ILE A 177 -10.32 -2.93 5.84
N GLY A 178 -10.03 -1.63 5.83
CA GLY A 178 -8.94 -1.06 5.04
C GLY A 178 -7.58 -1.67 5.36
N ALA A 179 -7.22 -1.75 6.64
CA ALA A 179 -5.96 -2.37 7.08
C ALA A 179 -5.85 -3.83 6.61
N HIS A 180 -6.93 -4.61 6.69
CA HIS A 180 -6.96 -5.98 6.18
C HIS A 180 -6.78 -6.06 4.66
N ILE A 181 -7.40 -5.16 3.89
CA ILE A 181 -7.20 -5.12 2.42
C ILE A 181 -5.74 -4.81 2.10
N ASN A 182 -5.15 -3.83 2.79
CA ASN A 182 -3.76 -3.47 2.57
C ASN A 182 -2.79 -4.58 2.96
N ARG A 183 -3.09 -5.32 4.03
CA ARG A 183 -2.35 -6.53 4.41
C ARG A 183 -2.38 -7.58 3.31
N MET A 184 -3.54 -7.84 2.70
CA MET A 184 -3.63 -8.79 1.57
C MET A 184 -2.81 -8.32 0.38
N HIS A 185 -2.80 -7.01 0.07
CA HIS A 185 -1.94 -6.46 -0.98
C HIS A 185 -0.44 -6.66 -0.66
N LEU A 186 -0.04 -6.53 0.60
CA LEU A 186 1.33 -6.81 1.04
C LEU A 186 1.68 -8.31 0.91
N GLU A 187 0.75 -9.20 1.27
CA GLU A 187 0.91 -10.64 1.08
C GLU A 187 1.08 -11.00 -0.40
N ASP A 188 0.29 -10.41 -1.29
CA ASP A 188 0.41 -10.58 -2.75
C ASP A 188 1.77 -10.06 -3.28
N ALA A 189 2.25 -8.92 -2.77
CA ALA A 189 3.56 -8.38 -3.13
C ALA A 189 4.71 -9.30 -2.68
N ILE A 190 4.61 -9.85 -1.46
CA ILE A 190 5.60 -10.80 -0.93
C ILE A 190 5.55 -12.11 -1.73
N ASP A 191 4.37 -12.61 -2.08
CA ASP A 191 4.24 -13.83 -2.87
C ASP A 191 4.92 -13.69 -4.24
N VAL A 192 4.73 -12.55 -4.90
CA VAL A 192 5.41 -12.22 -6.16
C VAL A 192 6.92 -12.06 -5.99
N LEU A 193 7.39 -11.49 -4.86
CA LEU A 193 8.82 -11.41 -4.57
C LEU A 193 9.45 -12.80 -4.43
N VAL A 194 8.83 -13.68 -3.65
CA VAL A 194 9.38 -15.00 -3.33
C VAL A 194 9.22 -15.97 -4.50
N LYS A 195 8.00 -16.13 -5.04
CA LYS A 195 7.68 -17.13 -6.07
C LYS A 195 7.85 -16.61 -7.50
N GLY A 196 7.99 -15.31 -7.70
CA GLY A 196 8.02 -14.68 -9.01
C GLY A 196 6.62 -14.30 -9.53
N ASP A 197 6.59 -13.51 -10.60
CA ASP A 197 5.35 -13.04 -11.26
C ASP A 197 4.88 -13.98 -12.40
N GLY A 198 5.51 -15.15 -12.52
CA GLY A 198 5.22 -16.14 -13.56
C GLY A 198 6.08 -16.01 -14.82
N ASN A 199 7.15 -15.19 -14.79
CA ASN A 199 8.20 -15.16 -15.81
C ASN A 199 9.46 -15.94 -15.38
N ASP A 200 9.31 -17.02 -14.60
CA ASP A 200 10.42 -17.81 -14.02
C ASP A 200 11.47 -16.96 -13.29
N ASN A 201 10.99 -15.99 -12.50
CA ASN A 201 11.82 -14.99 -11.82
C ASN A 201 11.70 -14.98 -10.27
N PRO A 202 11.71 -16.15 -9.59
CA PRO A 202 11.70 -16.20 -8.13
C PRO A 202 12.89 -15.44 -7.53
N ALA A 203 12.75 -14.94 -6.30
CA ALA A 203 13.89 -14.37 -5.59
C ALA A 203 14.91 -15.47 -5.25
N GLU A 204 16.19 -15.10 -5.30
CA GLU A 204 17.25 -15.97 -4.83
C GLU A 204 17.09 -16.18 -3.31
N GLU A 205 17.05 -17.45 -2.90
CA GLU A 205 16.82 -17.85 -1.52
C GLU A 205 18.13 -18.37 -0.91
N PHE A 206 18.49 -17.81 0.24
CA PHE A 206 19.63 -18.22 1.03
C PHE A 206 19.17 -18.79 2.37
N THR A 207 19.89 -19.79 2.87
CA THR A 207 19.62 -20.38 4.18
C THR A 207 20.80 -20.16 5.11
N VAL A 208 20.55 -19.74 6.35
CA VAL A 208 21.60 -19.62 7.37
C VAL A 208 22.24 -21.00 7.63
N GLY A 209 23.57 -21.04 7.67
CA GLY A 209 24.36 -22.26 7.78
C GLY A 209 24.71 -22.90 6.43
N THR A 210 24.36 -22.27 5.30
CA THR A 210 24.74 -22.72 3.95
C THR A 210 25.51 -21.63 3.22
N THR A 211 26.66 -21.99 2.61
CA THR A 211 27.46 -21.06 1.82
C THR A 211 26.60 -20.35 0.76
N PRO A 212 26.65 -19.02 0.62
CA PRO A 212 27.63 -18.09 1.18
C PRO A 212 27.34 -17.56 2.58
N ILE A 213 26.21 -17.90 3.19
CA ILE A 213 25.81 -17.39 4.51
C ILE A 213 26.33 -18.34 5.58
N GLY A 214 27.18 -17.82 6.47
CA GLY A 214 27.72 -18.56 7.58
C GLY A 214 26.67 -18.96 8.64
N GLY A 215 27.14 -19.14 9.88
CA GLY A 215 26.26 -19.31 11.03
C GLY A 215 25.70 -20.72 11.24
N SER A 216 24.72 -20.81 12.13
CA SER A 216 24.04 -22.04 12.52
C SER A 216 22.54 -21.89 12.27
N ALA A 217 21.91 -22.90 11.67
CA ALA A 217 20.47 -22.89 11.41
C ALA A 217 19.66 -22.57 12.69
N GLY A 218 18.60 -21.78 12.51
CA GLY A 218 17.70 -21.30 13.56
C GLY A 218 18.16 -20.06 14.32
N THR A 219 19.42 -19.64 14.17
CA THR A 219 19.99 -18.47 14.87
C THR A 219 20.52 -17.45 13.88
N LEU A 220 20.02 -16.22 13.94
CA LEU A 220 20.56 -15.11 13.17
C LEU A 220 21.67 -14.40 13.95
N THR A 221 22.87 -14.31 13.37
CA THR A 221 23.97 -13.48 13.89
C THR A 221 24.17 -12.22 13.05
N TYR A 222 24.95 -11.26 13.55
CA TYR A 222 25.27 -10.04 12.80
C TYR A 222 26.12 -10.34 11.56
N ASP A 223 27.04 -11.31 11.65
CA ASP A 223 27.88 -11.72 10.52
C ASP A 223 27.01 -12.30 9.38
N ASP A 224 25.98 -13.09 9.70
CA ASP A 224 25.05 -13.62 8.70
C ASP A 224 24.28 -12.51 7.95
N LEU A 225 23.96 -11.40 8.65
CA LEU A 225 23.33 -10.24 8.04
C LEU A 225 24.29 -9.48 7.11
N VAL A 226 25.58 -9.42 7.46
CA VAL A 226 26.63 -8.83 6.62
C VAL A 226 26.89 -9.69 5.39
N ASP A 227 26.97 -11.00 5.55
CA ASP A 227 27.10 -11.95 4.43
C ASP A 227 25.92 -11.84 3.47
N PHE A 228 24.70 -11.72 4.01
CA PHE A 228 23.50 -11.48 3.21
C PHE A 228 23.54 -10.13 2.49
N TRP A 229 23.96 -9.06 3.18
CA TRP A 229 24.14 -7.74 2.56
C TRP A 229 25.17 -7.76 1.42
N ALA A 230 26.26 -8.51 1.58
CA ALA A 230 27.30 -8.65 0.56
C ALA A 230 26.78 -9.31 -0.73
N GLN A 231 25.70 -10.11 -0.67
CA GLN A 231 25.10 -10.71 -1.86
C GLN A 231 24.35 -9.71 -2.75
N PHE A 232 24.14 -8.46 -2.33
CA PHE A 232 23.32 -7.52 -3.10
C PHE A 232 24.03 -6.83 -4.27
N ASP A 233 25.35 -6.92 -4.41
CA ASP A 233 26.10 -6.32 -5.54
C ASP A 233 25.51 -6.73 -6.90
N PRO A 234 25.13 -5.81 -7.82
CA PRO A 234 25.36 -4.34 -7.86
C PRO A 234 24.26 -3.45 -7.26
N TYR A 235 23.26 -4.02 -6.60
CA TYR A 235 22.15 -3.31 -5.95
C TYR A 235 22.46 -3.00 -4.48
N GLU A 236 21.67 -2.09 -3.89
CA GLU A 236 21.80 -1.73 -2.48
C GLU A 236 20.63 -2.29 -1.68
N MET A 237 20.92 -3.08 -0.64
CA MET A 237 19.89 -3.51 0.32
C MET A 237 19.44 -2.31 1.15
N ASN A 238 18.39 -1.62 0.70
CA ASN A 238 17.86 -0.41 1.36
C ASN A 238 16.61 -0.66 2.19
N THR A 239 15.96 -1.80 2.02
CA THR A 239 14.74 -2.17 2.75
C THR A 239 14.82 -3.63 3.17
N LEU A 240 14.48 -3.89 4.43
CA LEU A 240 14.47 -5.20 5.05
C LEU A 240 13.07 -5.49 5.59
N LEU A 241 12.40 -6.48 5.03
CA LEU A 241 11.15 -7.01 5.57
C LEU A 241 11.47 -8.19 6.48
N VAL A 242 11.01 -8.13 7.74
CA VAL A 242 11.28 -9.16 8.74
C VAL A 242 10.02 -9.68 9.38
N SER A 243 9.99 -10.99 9.61
CA SER A 243 8.98 -11.64 10.44
C SER A 243 9.15 -11.27 11.92
N GLY A 244 8.08 -11.39 12.71
CA GLY A 244 8.07 -10.93 14.11
C GLY A 244 9.01 -11.71 15.05
N ASP A 245 9.35 -12.95 14.71
CA ASP A 245 10.33 -13.78 15.40
C ASP A 245 11.76 -13.39 15.05
N VAL A 246 12.09 -13.21 13.77
CA VAL A 246 13.42 -12.71 13.35
C VAL A 246 13.68 -11.32 13.93
N MET A 247 12.69 -10.43 13.91
CA MET A 247 12.78 -9.10 14.55
C MET A 247 13.16 -9.19 16.03
N ARG A 248 12.61 -10.18 16.76
CA ARG A 248 12.96 -10.40 18.17
C ARG A 248 14.38 -10.93 18.35
N GLN A 249 14.88 -11.73 17.42
CA GLN A 249 16.28 -12.16 17.44
C GLN A 249 17.22 -10.98 17.14
N MET A 250 16.90 -10.15 16.15
CA MET A 250 17.67 -8.96 15.81
C MET A 250 17.75 -7.96 16.98
N LEU A 251 16.63 -7.70 17.66
CA LEU A 251 16.60 -6.85 18.86
C LEU A 251 17.46 -7.37 20.03
N LYS A 252 17.78 -8.67 20.03
CA LYS A 252 18.61 -9.30 21.05
C LYS A 252 20.11 -9.29 20.71
N MET A 253 20.49 -8.88 19.50
CA MET A 253 21.89 -8.81 19.08
C MET A 253 22.63 -7.70 19.83
N THR A 254 23.86 -7.98 20.24
CA THR A 254 24.71 -7.05 20.99
C THR A 254 25.01 -5.79 20.21
N GLU A 255 25.14 -5.90 18.89
CA GLU A 255 25.45 -4.82 17.96
C GLU A 255 24.28 -3.84 17.81
N LEU A 256 23.04 -4.33 17.99
CA LEU A 256 21.81 -3.53 17.93
C LEU A 256 21.32 -3.06 19.32
N GLN A 257 21.93 -3.54 20.40
CA GLN A 257 21.68 -3.13 21.78
C GLN A 257 22.50 -1.90 22.21
N ASN A 258 22.81 -1.00 21.28
CA ASN A 258 23.47 0.26 21.62
C ASN A 258 22.49 1.15 22.43
N PRO A 259 22.89 1.72 23.58
CA PRO A 259 22.05 2.63 24.37
C PRO A 259 21.48 3.82 23.57
N LEU A 260 22.19 4.31 22.55
CA LEU A 260 21.71 5.38 21.66
C LEU A 260 20.55 4.89 20.76
N THR A 261 20.66 3.68 20.23
CA THR A 261 19.61 3.02 19.45
C THR A 261 18.38 2.69 20.32
N GLY A 262 18.61 2.30 21.58
CA GLY A 262 17.56 2.12 22.57
C GLY A 262 16.79 3.41 22.87
N LEU A 263 17.48 4.55 22.96
CA LEU A 263 16.86 5.86 23.18
C LEU A 263 15.99 6.29 21.98
N ASN A 264 16.51 6.10 20.75
CA ASN A 264 15.74 6.35 19.53
C ASN A 264 14.49 5.45 19.47
N PHE A 265 14.64 4.15 19.74
CA PHE A 265 13.51 3.22 19.75
C PHE A 265 12.46 3.56 20.82
N GLN A 266 12.88 4.00 22.01
CA GLN A 266 11.95 4.45 23.06
C GLN A 266 11.22 5.75 22.70
N GLY A 267 11.88 6.65 21.97
CA GLY A 267 11.33 7.95 21.59
C GLY A 267 10.43 7.91 20.33
N THR A 268 10.83 7.18 19.30
CA THR A 268 10.15 7.17 18.00
C THR A 268 9.45 5.85 17.66
N GLY A 269 9.70 4.78 18.41
CA GLY A 269 9.21 3.43 18.10
C GLY A 269 9.87 2.79 16.87
N THR A 270 10.82 3.48 16.23
CA THR A 270 11.56 3.01 15.06
C THR A 270 12.98 2.64 15.44
N LEU A 271 13.46 1.46 15.03
CA LEU A 271 14.83 1.04 15.29
C LEU A 271 15.82 1.77 14.39
N ASP A 272 17.06 1.97 14.87
CA ASP A 272 18.15 2.30 13.96
C ASP A 272 18.31 1.19 12.93
N THR A 273 18.53 1.60 11.69
CA THR A 273 18.54 0.73 10.54
C THR A 273 19.81 -0.11 10.51
N PRO A 274 19.73 -1.45 10.57
CA PRO A 274 20.92 -2.27 10.35
C PRO A 274 21.44 -2.01 8.94
N LEU A 275 22.74 -1.70 8.82
CA LEU A 275 23.42 -1.50 7.54
C LEU A 275 22.78 -0.41 6.65
N GLY A 276 22.09 0.57 7.25
CA GLY A 276 21.41 1.65 6.51
C GLY A 276 20.09 1.25 5.85
N ALA A 277 19.63 0.00 6.02
CA ALA A 277 18.40 -0.51 5.44
C ALA A 277 17.17 -0.25 6.33
N LYS A 278 16.07 0.25 5.76
CA LYS A 278 14.82 0.46 6.48
C LYS A 278 14.24 -0.88 6.96
N LEU A 279 14.20 -1.09 8.26
CA LEU A 279 13.67 -2.30 8.87
C LEU A 279 12.15 -2.21 9.03
N LEU A 280 11.43 -3.12 8.37
CA LEU A 280 9.98 -3.17 8.33
C LEU A 280 9.51 -4.51 8.89
N ARG A 281 8.83 -4.47 10.04
CA ARG A 281 8.19 -5.65 10.60
C ARG A 281 6.90 -5.94 9.87
N THR A 282 6.72 -7.18 9.43
CA THR A 282 5.47 -7.65 8.85
C THR A 282 5.06 -9.00 9.45
N SER A 283 3.75 -9.23 9.49
CA SER A 283 3.17 -10.53 9.86
C SER A 283 2.69 -11.33 8.65
N ALA A 284 2.92 -10.79 7.45
CA ALA A 284 2.66 -11.46 6.17
C ALA A 284 3.79 -12.46 5.81
N LEU A 285 4.98 -12.32 6.41
CA LEU A 285 6.08 -13.25 6.21
C LEU A 285 5.91 -14.51 7.06
N GLU A 286 6.35 -15.64 6.51
CA GLU A 286 6.52 -16.89 7.25
C GLU A 286 7.56 -16.71 8.37
N ALA A 287 7.40 -17.47 9.46
CA ALA A 287 8.36 -17.45 10.56
C ALA A 287 9.77 -17.83 10.07
N GLY A 288 10.80 -17.21 10.65
CA GLY A 288 12.19 -17.43 10.27
C GLY A 288 12.58 -16.84 8.91
N THR A 289 11.75 -15.96 8.36
CA THR A 289 11.98 -15.35 7.04
C THR A 289 12.33 -13.89 7.14
N LEU A 290 13.32 -13.49 6.35
CA LEU A 290 13.78 -12.12 6.13
C LEU A 290 13.89 -11.90 4.62
N ILE A 291 13.44 -10.74 4.13
CA ILE A 291 13.58 -10.36 2.72
C ILE A 291 14.34 -9.05 2.66
N GLY A 292 15.46 -9.06 1.95
CA GLY A 292 16.21 -7.85 1.59
C GLY A 292 15.81 -7.42 0.18
N LEU A 293 15.60 -6.12 0.00
CA LEU A 293 15.26 -5.58 -1.31
C LEU A 293 15.83 -4.18 -1.51
N ASP A 294 16.13 -3.88 -2.77
CA ASP A 294 16.31 -2.53 -3.25
C ASP A 294 14.96 -1.99 -3.73
N ARG A 295 14.33 -1.12 -2.92
CA ARG A 295 13.02 -0.55 -3.23
C ARG A 295 12.96 0.19 -4.56
N ARG A 296 14.10 0.64 -5.11
CA ARG A 296 14.15 1.41 -6.36
C ARG A 296 14.00 0.52 -7.59
N TYR A 297 14.24 -0.78 -7.45
CA TYR A 297 14.33 -1.71 -8.57
C TYR A 297 13.60 -3.05 -8.32
N ALA A 298 13.08 -3.31 -7.13
CA ALA A 298 12.49 -4.60 -6.80
C ALA A 298 11.12 -4.84 -7.46
N LEU A 299 10.13 -3.97 -7.20
CA LEU A 299 8.74 -4.21 -7.58
C LEU A 299 8.08 -3.03 -8.28
N GLU A 300 7.22 -3.34 -9.25
CA GLU A 300 6.19 -2.45 -9.74
C GLU A 300 4.83 -2.87 -9.17
N MET A 301 4.06 -1.89 -8.70
CA MET A 301 2.65 -2.08 -8.34
C MET A 301 1.77 -1.58 -9.49
N VAL A 302 0.94 -2.46 -10.02
CA VAL A 302 -0.07 -2.15 -11.04
C VAL A 302 -1.41 -2.01 -10.35
N GLN A 303 -1.94 -0.79 -10.31
CA GLN A 303 -3.19 -0.48 -9.64
C GLN A 303 -4.29 -0.30 -10.69
N GLY A 304 -5.24 -1.25 -10.72
CA GLY A 304 -6.39 -1.21 -11.64
C GLY A 304 -7.55 -0.39 -11.09
N SER A 305 -7.75 -0.40 -9.78
CA SER A 305 -8.68 0.50 -9.10
C SER A 305 -8.18 0.75 -7.68
N ASP A 306 -8.44 1.94 -7.16
CA ASP A 306 -8.08 2.32 -5.79
C ASP A 306 -8.96 1.59 -4.78
N VAL A 307 -9.94 2.29 -4.22
CA VAL A 307 -10.98 1.72 -3.38
C VAL A 307 -12.32 2.00 -4.03
N LEU A 308 -12.99 0.93 -4.45
CA LEU A 308 -14.32 0.98 -5.02
C LEU A 308 -15.32 0.48 -3.98
N VAL A 309 -16.27 1.34 -3.63
CA VAL A 309 -17.36 1.04 -2.70
C VAL A 309 -18.67 1.00 -3.46
N GLU A 310 -19.20 -0.20 -3.62
CA GLU A 310 -20.55 -0.42 -4.15
C GLU A 310 -21.50 -0.51 -2.97
N TYR A 311 -22.38 0.49 -2.87
CA TYR A 311 -23.38 0.57 -1.83
C TYR A 311 -24.75 0.25 -2.42
N ASP A 312 -25.40 -0.79 -1.89
CA ASP A 312 -26.76 -1.15 -2.26
C ASP A 312 -27.64 -1.32 -1.01
N LYS A 313 -28.89 -0.85 -1.14
CA LYS A 313 -29.93 -1.03 -0.13
C LYS A 313 -30.86 -2.12 -0.60
N LEU A 314 -30.70 -3.30 -0.03
CA LEU A 314 -31.61 -4.42 -0.31
C LEU A 314 -32.91 -4.22 0.46
N ILE A 315 -33.92 -3.70 -0.24
CA ILE A 315 -35.25 -3.39 0.31
C ILE A 315 -35.91 -4.66 0.88
N ASP A 316 -35.82 -5.79 0.19
CA ASP A 316 -36.52 -7.03 0.55
C ASP A 316 -36.04 -7.66 1.86
N ARG A 317 -34.79 -7.39 2.28
CA ARG A 317 -34.18 -8.00 3.47
C ARG A 317 -33.85 -7.00 4.57
N GLN A 318 -34.16 -5.72 4.38
CA GLN A 318 -33.77 -4.62 5.28
C GLN A 318 -32.26 -4.66 5.63
N LEU A 319 -31.42 -5.02 4.65
CA LEU A 319 -29.97 -5.09 4.80
C LEU A 319 -29.31 -3.97 4.01
N GLU A 320 -28.31 -3.33 4.62
CA GLU A 320 -27.33 -2.54 3.86
C GLU A 320 -26.16 -3.44 3.48
N ARG A 321 -25.76 -3.36 2.21
CA ARG A 321 -24.57 -4.04 1.71
C ARG A 321 -23.62 -3.01 1.13
N ALA A 322 -22.40 -3.00 1.66
CA ALA A 322 -21.30 -2.26 1.06
C ALA A 322 -20.23 -3.26 0.64
N ALA A 323 -20.03 -3.43 -0.66
CA ALA A 323 -18.90 -4.18 -1.19
C ALA A 323 -17.73 -3.21 -1.35
N ILE A 324 -16.68 -3.42 -0.56
CA ILE A 324 -15.45 -2.64 -0.62
C ILE A 324 -14.43 -3.50 -1.36
N THR A 325 -13.95 -3.03 -2.50
CA THR A 325 -13.01 -3.78 -3.34
C THR A 325 -11.87 -2.90 -3.83
N SER A 326 -10.71 -3.52 -4.07
CA SER A 326 -9.50 -2.91 -4.60
C SER A 326 -8.85 -3.91 -5.55
N ILE A 327 -8.29 -3.42 -6.66
CA ILE A 327 -7.66 -4.27 -7.68
C ILE A 327 -6.22 -3.85 -7.83
N SER A 328 -5.30 -4.76 -7.55
CA SER A 328 -3.86 -4.56 -7.67
C SER A 328 -3.20 -5.80 -8.26
N GLY A 329 -2.04 -5.62 -8.86
CA GLY A 329 -1.11 -6.68 -9.21
C GLY A 329 0.31 -6.19 -9.00
N PHE A 330 1.26 -7.12 -8.96
CA PHE A 330 2.66 -6.82 -8.76
C PHE A 330 3.49 -7.50 -9.84
N ALA A 331 4.54 -6.81 -10.29
CA ALA A 331 5.50 -7.33 -11.24
C ALA A 331 6.91 -7.10 -10.71
N LYS A 332 7.82 -8.04 -10.99
CA LYS A 332 9.22 -7.92 -10.60
C LYS A 332 10.00 -7.27 -11.74
N LEU A 333 10.62 -6.13 -11.46
CA LEU A 333 11.38 -5.38 -12.48
C LEU A 333 12.75 -6.00 -12.69
N PHE A 334 13.51 -6.20 -11.61
CA PHE A 334 14.83 -6.79 -11.63
C PHE A 334 14.92 -7.94 -10.62
N VAL A 335 15.14 -9.16 -11.13
CA VAL A 335 15.29 -10.38 -10.31
C VAL A 335 16.32 -10.23 -9.18
N PRO A 336 17.56 -9.76 -9.42
CA PRO A 336 18.59 -9.65 -8.39
C PRO A 336 18.34 -8.55 -7.34
N ALA A 337 17.37 -7.65 -7.55
CA ALA A 337 17.08 -6.55 -6.63
C ALA A 337 16.32 -6.99 -5.36
N GLY A 338 15.87 -8.25 -5.27
CA GLY A 338 15.22 -8.80 -4.09
C GLY A 338 15.70 -10.22 -3.81
N LYS A 339 16.14 -10.47 -2.58
CA LYS A 339 16.67 -11.75 -2.10
C LYS A 339 15.99 -12.16 -0.80
N VAL A 340 15.87 -13.46 -0.58
CA VAL A 340 15.22 -14.04 0.61
C VAL A 340 16.27 -14.73 1.46
N LEU A 341 16.18 -14.53 2.77
CA LEU A 341 16.97 -15.23 3.78
C LEU A 341 16.04 -16.04 4.67
N ARG A 342 16.30 -17.35 4.78
CA ARG A 342 15.66 -18.28 5.70
C ARG A 342 16.62 -18.63 6.82
N LEU A 343 16.15 -18.61 8.06
CA LEU A 343 16.95 -19.05 9.21
C LEU A 343 17.23 -20.55 9.22
N GLY A 344 16.51 -21.36 8.44
CA GLY A 344 16.51 -22.82 8.59
C GLY A 344 15.67 -23.26 9.79
N ALA A 345 15.23 -24.52 9.78
CA ALA A 345 14.41 -25.11 10.85
C ALA A 345 15.26 -25.62 12.02
#